data_AF-A0A958QXB7-F1
#
_entry.id   AF-A0A958QXB7-F1
#
_cell.length_a   1.000
_cell.length_b   1.000
_cell.length_c   1.000
_cell.angle_alpha   90.00
_cell.angle_beta   90.00
_cell.angle_gamma   90.00
#
_symmetry.space_group_name_H-M   'P 1'
#
loop_
_entity.id
_entity.type
_entity.pdbx_description
1 polymer ?
#
loop_
_entity_poly.entity_id
_entity_poly.type
_entity_poly.pdbx_seq_one_letter_code
_entity_poly.pdbx_strand_id
1 'polypeptide(L)'
;LLSVATVPALSGMLVFVAFFLFSKVVAIASLGGILSSALITSYLSIHFGLTTSWVALMLTLIVFVRHRSNLERLLSGSEEPFASIRSE
;
A
#
# COMPACT_ATOMS: atom_id res chain seq x y z
N LEU A 1 -3.66 -11.09 -6.08
CA LEU A 1 -2.89 -10.14 -6.91
C LEU A 1 -1.72 -10.83 -7.62
N LEU A 2 -0.80 -11.51 -6.93
CA LEU A 2 0.35 -12.19 -7.58
C LEU A 2 -0.04 -13.19 -8.70
N SER A 3 -1.20 -13.85 -8.60
CA SER A 3 -1.66 -14.85 -9.58
C SER A 3 -2.42 -14.26 -10.78
N VAL A 4 -2.79 -12.97 -10.75
CA VAL A 4 -3.65 -12.32 -11.76
C VAL A 4 -2.99 -11.06 -12.34
N ALA A 5 -2.15 -10.38 -11.56
CA ALA A 5 -1.50 -9.13 -11.90
C ALA A 5 -0.12 -9.05 -11.20
N THR A 6 0.83 -9.84 -11.70
CA THR A 6 2.20 -9.94 -11.18
C THR A 6 2.91 -8.59 -11.15
N VAL A 7 2.73 -7.78 -12.19
CA VAL A 7 3.41 -6.48 -12.33
C VAL A 7 2.93 -5.45 -11.30
N PRO A 8 1.61 -5.20 -11.11
CA PRO A 8 1.12 -4.30 -10.05
C PRO A 8 1.47 -4.76 -8.62
N ALA A 9 1.48 -6.07 -8.39
CA ALA A 9 1.82 -6.61 -7.08
C ALA A 9 3.29 -6.39 -6.73
N LEU A 10 4.19 -6.66 -7.69
CA LEU A 10 5.63 -6.45 -7.53
C LEU A 10 5.96 -4.97 -7.37
N SER A 11 5.32 -4.09 -8.15
CA SER A 11 5.55 -2.66 -8.04
C SER A 11 5.05 -2.10 -6.70
N GLY A 12 3.85 -2.51 -6.23
CA GLY A 12 3.36 -2.14 -4.91
C GLY A 12 4.29 -2.60 -3.79
N MET A 13 4.86 -3.80 -3.90
CA MET A 13 5.82 -4.33 -2.94
C MET A 13 7.16 -3.60 -2.98
N LEU A 14 7.66 -3.23 -4.17
CA LEU A 14 8.87 -2.42 -4.34
C LEU A 14 8.73 -1.05 -3.67
N VAL A 15 7.59 -0.39 -3.91
CA VAL A 15 7.29 0.92 -3.31
C VAL A 15 7.16 0.81 -1.80
N PHE A 16 6.49 -0.25 -1.30
CA PHE A 16 6.43 -0.54 0.13
C PHE A 16 7.85 -0.65 0.73
N VAL A 17 8.71 -1.47 0.14
CA VAL A 17 10.09 -1.68 0.63
C VAL A 17 10.88 -0.36 0.61
N ALA A 18 10.78 0.40 -0.48
CA ALA A 18 11.46 1.70 -0.59
C ALA A 18 11.01 2.66 0.52
N PHE A 19 9.70 2.88 0.68
CA PHE A 19 9.19 3.77 1.71
C PHE A 19 9.49 3.26 3.12
N PHE A 20 9.51 1.94 3.34
CA PHE A 20 9.88 1.36 4.64
C PHE A 20 11.35 1.62 4.98
N LEU A 21 12.26 1.50 4.00
CA LEU A 21 13.68 1.77 4.22
C LEU A 21 13.96 3.24 4.56
N PHE A 22 13.23 4.19 3.95
CA PHE A 22 13.39 5.62 4.23
C PHE A 22 12.70 6.07 5.52
N SER A 23 11.45 5.67 5.72
CA SER A 23 10.64 6.16 6.85
C SER A 23 10.81 5.34 8.13
N LYS A 24 11.16 4.05 8.02
CA LYS A 24 11.08 3.06 9.11
C LYS A 24 9.70 2.97 9.78
N VAL A 25 8.67 3.51 9.14
CA VAL A 25 7.29 3.52 9.63
C VAL A 25 6.43 2.67 8.69
N VAL A 26 5.91 1.56 9.21
CA VAL A 26 5.13 0.58 8.44
C VAL A 26 3.86 1.21 7.86
N ALA A 27 3.23 2.15 8.56
CA ALA A 27 2.05 2.86 8.10
C ALA A 27 2.31 3.69 6.83
N ILE A 28 3.42 4.43 6.77
CA ILE A 28 3.83 5.23 5.60
C ILE A 28 4.15 4.30 4.42
N ALA A 29 4.91 3.23 4.68
CA ALA A 29 5.25 2.23 3.67
C ALA A 29 4.01 1.56 3.06
N SER A 30 3.04 1.19 3.91
CA SER A 30 1.78 0.57 3.48
C SER A 30 0.98 1.53 2.60
N LEU A 31 0.83 2.79 3.01
CA LEU A 31 0.13 3.81 2.22
C LEU A 31 0.77 4.02 0.85
N GLY A 32 2.10 4.17 0.81
CA GLY A 32 2.84 4.30 -0.44
C GLY A 32 2.64 3.10 -1.37
N GLY A 33 2.76 1.88 -0.83
CA GLY A 33 2.56 0.65 -1.59
C GLY A 33 1.14 0.51 -2.15
N ILE A 34 0.12 0.87 -1.36
CA ILE A 34 -1.29 0.83 -1.78
C ILE A 34 -1.56 1.86 -2.88
N LEU A 35 -1.10 3.11 -2.70
CA LEU A 35 -1.31 4.17 -3.69
C LEU A 35 -0.65 3.81 -5.02
N SER A 36 0.59 3.33 -4.99
CA SER A 36 1.28 2.90 -6.21
C SER A 36 0.61 1.69 -6.85
N SER A 37 0.18 0.69 -6.07
CA SER A 37 -0.57 -0.45 -6.61
C SER A 37 -1.89 0.01 -7.27
N ALA A 38 -2.60 0.95 -6.67
CA ALA A 38 -3.86 1.48 -7.20
C ALA A 38 -3.64 2.29 -8.49
N LEU A 39 -2.63 3.17 -8.52
CA LEU A 39 -2.26 3.96 -9.70
C LEU A 39 -1.82 3.08 -10.86
N ILE A 40 -0.95 2.10 -10.59
CA ILE A 40 -0.44 1.18 -11.61
C ILE A 40 -1.56 0.28 -12.12
N THR A 41 -2.44 -0.20 -11.26
CA THR A 41 -3.60 -0.99 -11.71
C THR A 41 -4.60 -0.16 -12.50
N SER A 42 -4.81 1.11 -12.14
CA SER A 42 -5.63 2.04 -12.91
C SER A 42 -5.00 2.39 -14.26
N TYR A 43 -3.67 2.51 -14.34
CA TYR A 43 -2.97 2.70 -15.62
C TYR A 43 -3.07 1.47 -16.52
N LEU A 44 -2.94 0.27 -15.94
CA LEU A 44 -3.05 -1.00 -16.65
C LEU A 44 -4.50 -1.44 -16.91
N SER A 45 -5.51 -0.75 -16.36
CA SER A 45 -6.94 -1.00 -16.60
C SER A 45 -7.30 -1.04 -18.09
N ILE A 46 -6.61 -0.19 -18.87
CA ILE A 46 -6.76 -0.06 -20.32
C ILE A 46 -6.41 -1.39 -21.02
N HIS A 47 -5.54 -2.21 -20.41
CA HIS A 47 -5.07 -3.49 -20.94
C HIS A 47 -5.80 -4.71 -20.36
N PHE A 48 -6.33 -4.64 -19.14
CA PHE A 48 -6.93 -5.79 -18.43
C PHE A 48 -8.47 -5.76 -18.35
N GLY A 49 -9.12 -4.73 -18.90
CA GLY A 49 -10.57 -4.61 -18.93
C GLY A 49 -11.20 -4.03 -17.66
N LEU A 50 -12.45 -3.55 -17.80
CA LEU A 50 -13.19 -2.83 -16.75
C LEU A 50 -13.40 -3.63 -15.46
N THR A 51 -13.66 -4.94 -15.56
CA THR A 51 -13.94 -5.80 -14.39
C THR A 51 -12.74 -5.88 -13.44
N THR A 52 -11.54 -6.08 -13.99
CA THR A 52 -10.29 -6.20 -13.24
C THR A 52 -9.95 -4.89 -12.50
N SER A 53 -10.32 -3.77 -13.11
CA SER A 53 -10.13 -2.43 -12.57
C SER A 53 -11.05 -2.16 -11.38
N TRP A 54 -12.32 -2.56 -11.48
CA TRP A 54 -13.27 -2.47 -10.37
C TRP A 54 -12.85 -3.33 -9.17
N VAL A 55 -12.38 -4.55 -9.41
CA VAL A 55 -11.86 -5.43 -8.35
C VAL A 55 -10.65 -4.80 -7.66
N ALA A 56 -9.72 -4.22 -8.42
CA ALA A 56 -8.56 -3.55 -7.86
C ALA A 56 -8.90 -2.29 -7.06
N LEU A 57 -9.87 -1.50 -7.53
CA LEU A 57 -10.41 -0.35 -6.81
C LEU A 57 -11.04 -0.78 -5.48
N MET A 58 -11.88 -1.82 -5.50
CA MET A 58 -12.49 -2.38 -4.29
C MET A 58 -11.45 -2.88 -3.30
N LEU A 59 -10.42 -3.61 -3.76
CA LEU A 59 -9.33 -4.07 -2.91
C LEU A 59 -8.53 -2.90 -2.32
N THR A 60 -8.23 -1.89 -3.12
CA THR A 60 -7.56 -0.66 -2.65
C THR A 60 -8.39 0.00 -1.54
N LEU A 61 -9.70 0.11 -1.74
CA LEU A 61 -10.60 0.72 -0.76
C LEU A 61 -10.66 -0.08 0.55
N ILE A 62 -10.76 -1.41 0.48
CA ILE A 62 -10.76 -2.30 1.64
C ILE A 62 -9.46 -2.16 2.44
N VAL A 63 -8.32 -2.16 1.74
CA VAL A 63 -7.01 -2.04 2.38
C VAL A 63 -6.85 -0.64 3.01
N PHE A 64 -7.34 0.41 2.34
CA PHE A 64 -7.36 1.77 2.89
C PHE A 64 -8.18 1.85 4.18
N VAL A 65 -9.40 1.30 4.19
CA VAL A 65 -10.27 1.26 5.37
C VAL A 65 -9.61 0.47 6.51
N ARG A 66 -8.93 -0.64 6.20
CA ARG A 66 -8.19 -1.43 7.19
C ARG A 66 -7.01 -0.67 7.81
N HIS A 67 -6.40 0.25 7.06
CA HIS A 67 -5.33 1.10 7.54
C HIS A 67 -5.78 2.41 8.18
N ARG A 68 -7.09 2.68 8.29
CA ARG A 68 -7.62 3.86 9.00
C ARG A 68 -6.97 4.06 10.37
N SER A 69 -6.83 3.00 11.16
CA SER A 69 -6.23 3.09 12.50
C SER A 69 -4.74 3.47 12.45
N ASN A 70 -4.01 2.97 11.46
CA ASN A 70 -2.61 3.36 11.22
C ASN A 70 -2.53 4.81 10.71
N LEU A 71 -3.48 5.26 9.90
CA LEU A 71 -3.56 6.67 9.47
C LEU A 71 -3.86 7.60 10.66
N GLU A 72 -4.79 7.22 11.54
CA GLU A 72 -5.12 7.98 12.75
C GLU A 72 -3.91 8.07 13.70
N ARG A 73 -3.16 6.99 13.88
CA ARG A 73 -1.91 6.98 14.66
C ARG A 73 -0.80 7.80 14.02
N LEU A 74 -0.66 7.72 12.68
CA LEU A 74 0.28 8.55 11.92
C LEU A 74 -0.05 10.04 12.03
N LEU A 75 -1.31 10.42 11.85
CA LEU A 75 -1.79 11.81 11.93
C LEU A 75 -1.71 12.38 13.35
N SER A 76 -1.87 11.53 14.36
CA SER A 76 -1.69 11.92 15.77
C SER A 76 -0.23 11.91 16.23
N GLY A 77 0.71 11.50 15.39
CA GLY A 77 2.14 11.38 15.74
C GLY A 77 2.44 10.26 16.75
N SER A 78 1.48 9.38 17.03
CA SER A 78 1.62 8.23 17.95
C SER A 78 2.14 6.95 17.27
N GLU A 79 2.51 7.06 15.99
CA GLU A 79 3.13 5.98 15.24
C GLU A 79 4.63 5.92 15.53
N GLU A 80 5.03 5.03 16.43
CA GLU A 80 6.43 4.73 16.74
C GLU A 80 7.15 4.13 15.51
N PRO A 81 8.38 4.58 15.18
CA PRO A 81 9.22 3.92 14.20
C PRO A 81 9.45 2.45 14.57
N PHE A 82 9.47 1.55 13.59
CA PHE A 82 9.70 0.12 13.86
C PHE A 82 11.04 -0.17 14.56
N ALA A 83 12.00 0.76 14.46
CA ALA A 83 13.29 0.66 15.13
C ALA A 83 13.25 0.95 16.64
N SER A 84 12.31 1.76 17.16
CA SER A 84 12.22 2.08 18.60
C SER A 84 11.57 0.96 19.41
N ILE A 85 10.67 0.19 18.80
CA ILE A 85 9.99 -0.95 19.43
C ILE A 85 10.96 -2.11 19.74
N ARG A 86 12.10 -2.20 19.04
CA ARG A 86 13.07 -3.30 19.24
C ARG A 86 14.11 -3.02 20.34
N SER A 87 14.07 -1.83 20.95
CA SER A 87 15.00 -1.43 22.02
C SER A 87 14.42 -1.54 23.45
N GLU A 88 13.18 -1.99 23.58
CA GLU A 88 12.54 -2.36 24.86
C GLU A 88 12.55 -3.88 25.05
#